data_AF-A0A821DD22-F1
#
_entry.id   AF-A0A821DD22-F1
#
_cell.length_a   1.000
_cell.length_b   1.000
_cell.length_c   1.000
_cell.angle_alpha   90.00
_cell.angle_beta   90.00
_cell.angle_gamma   90.00
#
_symmetry.space_group_name_H-M   'P 1'
#
loop_
_entity.id
_entity.type
_entity.pdbx_description
1 polymer ?
#
loop_
_entity_poly.entity_id
_entity_poly.type
_entity_poly.pdbx_seq_one_letter_code
_entity_poly.pdbx_strand_id
1 'polypeptide(L)'
;MLSQSEIFYPSFVISLLDIILSKPKQIKISSQYISAASIPSHLEPIGILTIECFIRLNQTNETNEVIYESIKKKFKSDPILNNQLYKDIDYWLELAKCYRSITNYDDVRGIFFCQISSLKSLTLKAIEEESHSDFLSALNSYVTALEQYPLTNDTINDSVLELEHEFWTQSMLNCCNQLNNWTIMSKHIFIDNTTFDTLWSNAHQLNYLMPYAIRAKLKLLISGNEKEQLEQNDLCQFFNNLSTNSNNIIITGNSETTFVKRSYIEKQYPFEL
;
A
#
# COMPACT_ATOMS: atom_id res chain seq x y z
N MET A 1 -14.59 14.10 5.07
CA MET A 1 -14.34 14.61 3.70
C MET A 1 -13.40 13.71 2.94
N LEU A 2 -12.14 13.54 3.36
CA LEU A 2 -11.20 12.61 2.70
C LEU A 2 -11.66 11.14 2.69
N SER A 3 -12.40 10.69 3.70
CA SER A 3 -12.92 9.32 3.78
C SER A 3 -14.14 9.04 2.89
N GLN A 4 -14.80 10.08 2.36
CA GLN A 4 -16.03 9.98 1.58
C GLN A 4 -15.85 10.47 0.14
N SER A 5 -14.66 10.97 -0.22
CA SER A 5 -14.38 11.46 -1.56
C SER A 5 -14.08 10.28 -2.49
N GLU A 6 -14.93 10.09 -3.50
CA GLU A 6 -14.71 9.11 -4.57
C GLU A 6 -13.75 9.63 -5.65
N ILE A 7 -13.59 10.95 -5.75
CA ILE A 7 -12.72 11.61 -6.74
C ILE A 7 -11.74 12.51 -6.00
N PHE A 8 -10.45 12.24 -6.17
CA PHE A 8 -9.38 13.06 -5.62
C PHE A 8 -8.92 14.09 -6.66
N TYR A 9 -9.54 15.28 -6.64
CA TYR A 9 -9.13 16.38 -7.50
C TYR A 9 -7.91 17.11 -6.90
N PRO A 10 -6.77 17.22 -7.63
CA PRO A 10 -5.53 17.72 -7.05
C PRO A 10 -5.66 19.09 -6.37
N SER A 11 -6.26 20.09 -7.02
CA SER A 11 -6.38 21.43 -6.42
C SER A 11 -7.21 21.45 -5.14
N PHE A 12 -8.22 20.58 -5.06
CA PHE A 12 -9.04 20.44 -3.85
C PHE A 12 -8.23 19.80 -2.72
N VAL A 13 -7.54 18.68 -3.02
CA VAL A 13 -6.69 17.97 -2.05
C VAL A 13 -5.57 18.88 -1.54
N ILE A 14 -4.88 19.63 -2.42
CA ILE A 14 -3.87 20.63 -2.01
C ILE A 14 -4.47 21.63 -1.04
N SER A 15 -5.60 22.25 -1.39
CA SER A 15 -6.21 23.29 -0.53
C SER A 15 -6.58 22.76 0.85
N LEU A 16 -7.03 21.51 0.93
CA LEU A 16 -7.40 20.86 2.18
C LEU A 16 -6.16 20.54 3.02
N LEU A 17 -5.11 19.98 2.41
CA LEU A 17 -3.83 19.72 3.06
C LEU A 17 -3.14 21.01 3.53
N ASP A 18 -3.25 22.10 2.79
CA ASP A 18 -2.70 23.42 3.14
C ASP A 18 -3.40 24.02 4.37
N ILE A 19 -4.73 23.89 4.47
CA ILE A 19 -5.50 24.27 5.66
C ILE A 19 -5.05 23.45 6.88
N ILE A 20 -4.80 22.16 6.69
CA ILE A 20 -4.32 21.26 7.75
C ILE A 20 -2.92 21.69 8.22
N LEU A 21 -2.00 21.96 7.29
CA LEU A 21 -0.65 22.45 7.57
C LEU A 21 -0.65 23.81 8.27
N SER A 22 -1.61 24.68 7.96
CA SER A 22 -1.75 25.98 8.59
C SER A 22 -2.20 25.89 10.05
N LYS A 23 -2.94 24.84 10.43
CA LYS A 23 -3.49 24.65 11.79
C LYS A 23 -3.28 23.22 12.32
N PRO A 24 -2.04 22.74 12.41
CA PRO A 24 -1.78 21.33 12.64
C PRO A 24 -1.98 20.92 14.12
N LYS A 25 -2.06 21.90 15.04
CA LYS A 25 -2.38 21.66 16.47
C LYS A 25 -3.87 21.41 16.72
N GLN A 26 -4.76 21.85 15.82
CA GLN A 26 -6.21 21.81 16.01
C GLN A 26 -6.89 20.66 15.27
N ILE A 27 -6.27 20.17 14.19
CA ILE A 27 -6.85 19.18 13.29
C ILE A 27 -5.99 17.92 13.35
N LYS A 28 -6.54 16.83 13.91
CA LYS A 28 -5.91 15.50 13.88
C LYS A 28 -6.60 14.66 12.81
N ILE A 29 -5.82 14.13 11.87
CA ILE A 29 -6.28 13.26 10.79
C ILE A 29 -5.40 12.01 10.80
N SER A 30 -5.95 10.84 10.47
CA SER A 30 -5.14 9.62 10.37
C SER A 30 -4.21 9.68 9.16
N SER A 31 -3.01 9.12 9.33
CA SER A 31 -1.99 9.05 8.27
C SER A 31 -2.50 8.36 7.00
N GLN A 32 -3.30 7.30 7.17
CA GLN A 32 -3.87 6.52 6.07
C GLN A 32 -4.73 7.34 5.10
N TYR A 33 -5.53 8.30 5.60
CA TYR A 33 -6.35 9.14 4.70
C TYR A 33 -5.50 10.17 3.95
N ILE A 34 -4.38 10.59 4.54
CA ILE A 34 -3.45 11.53 3.92
C ILE A 34 -2.73 10.83 2.77
N SER A 35 -2.16 9.65 3.00
CA SER A 35 -1.47 8.87 1.97
C SER A 35 -2.43 8.41 0.87
N ALA A 36 -3.62 7.90 1.23
CA ALA A 36 -4.64 7.46 0.29
C ALA A 36 -5.16 8.58 -0.62
N ALA A 37 -5.11 9.84 -0.17
CA ALA A 37 -5.47 10.99 -1.00
C ALA A 37 -4.27 11.53 -1.81
N SER A 38 -3.07 11.51 -1.22
CA SER A 38 -1.87 12.12 -1.81
C SER A 38 -1.29 11.30 -2.97
N ILE A 39 -1.25 9.97 -2.83
CA ILE A 39 -0.66 9.08 -3.84
C ILE A 39 -1.48 9.09 -5.15
N PRO A 40 -2.82 8.87 -5.14
CA PRO A 40 -3.62 8.89 -6.36
C PRO A 40 -3.71 10.28 -7.01
N SER A 41 -3.55 11.34 -6.23
CA SER A 41 -3.59 12.72 -6.73
C SER A 41 -2.27 13.19 -7.33
N HIS A 42 -1.18 12.41 -7.22
CA HIS A 42 0.19 12.83 -7.53
C HIS A 42 0.63 14.07 -6.73
N LEU A 43 0.29 14.05 -5.44
CA LEU A 43 0.56 15.11 -4.47
C LEU A 43 1.36 14.56 -3.28
N GLU A 44 2.28 13.65 -3.58
CA GLU A 44 3.12 12.99 -2.58
C GLU A 44 3.96 13.98 -1.76
N PRO A 45 4.57 15.05 -2.32
CA PRO A 45 5.38 15.98 -1.52
C PRO A 45 4.59 16.71 -0.43
N ILE A 46 3.35 17.13 -0.73
CA ILE A 46 2.50 17.82 0.26
C ILE A 46 1.98 16.81 1.29
N GLY A 47 1.67 15.58 0.88
CA GLY A 47 1.33 14.48 1.78
C GLY A 47 2.46 14.19 2.77
N ILE A 48 3.69 14.05 2.28
CA ILE A 48 4.89 13.83 3.10
C ILE A 48 5.04 14.97 4.13
N LEU A 49 5.02 16.23 3.69
CA LEU A 49 5.14 17.38 4.58
C LEU A 49 4.08 17.39 5.69
N THR A 50 2.84 17.04 5.36
CA THR A 50 1.76 16.97 6.36
C THR A 50 2.02 15.88 7.39
N ILE A 51 2.47 14.69 6.97
CA ILE A 51 2.78 13.57 7.86
C ILE A 51 3.98 13.90 8.76
N GLU A 52 5.05 14.47 8.21
CA GLU A 52 6.22 14.91 9.00
C GLU A 52 5.85 15.97 10.04
N CYS A 53 4.97 16.91 9.67
CA CYS A 53 4.46 17.90 10.62
C CYS A 53 3.71 17.24 11.77
N PHE A 54 2.88 16.22 11.50
CA PHE A 54 2.17 15.48 12.54
C PHE A 54 3.11 14.69 13.46
N ILE A 55 4.08 13.99 12.88
CA ILE A 55 5.12 13.27 13.65
C ILE A 55 5.86 14.23 14.59
N ARG A 56 6.33 15.37 14.06
CA ARG A 56 7.04 16.38 14.86
C ARG A 56 6.17 16.94 15.98
N LEU A 57 4.88 17.16 15.72
CA LEU A 57 3.96 17.67 16.74
C LEU A 57 3.70 16.64 17.85
N ASN A 58 3.54 15.36 17.50
CA ASN A 58 3.39 14.29 18.48
C ASN A 58 4.61 14.25 19.42
N GLN A 59 5.83 14.28 18.85
CA GLN A 59 7.07 14.33 19.62
C GLN A 59 7.15 15.56 20.55
N THR A 60 6.80 16.77 20.07
CA THR A 60 6.86 17.99 20.89
C THR A 60 5.87 18.02 22.04
N ASN A 61 4.72 17.34 21.94
CA ASN A 61 3.76 17.25 23.04
C ASN A 61 4.28 16.34 24.16
N GLU A 62 5.16 15.38 23.85
CA GLU A 62 5.81 14.48 24.81
C GLU A 62 7.04 15.12 25.48
N THR A 63 7.70 16.04 24.78
CA THR A 63 8.91 16.73 25.27
C THR A 63 8.70 17.63 26.51
N ASN A 64 7.46 17.89 26.92
CA ASN A 64 7.17 18.67 28.13
C ASN A 64 7.08 17.84 29.42
N GLU A 65 7.17 16.50 29.39
CA GLU A 65 7.12 15.69 30.62
C GLU A 65 8.28 14.69 30.84
N VAL A 66 9.03 14.22 29.83
CA VAL A 66 10.06 13.17 30.08
C VAL A 66 11.30 13.23 29.18
N ILE A 67 12.01 14.36 29.13
CA ILE A 67 13.40 14.39 28.61
C ILE A 67 14.28 14.62 29.84
N TYR A 68 15.03 13.64 30.34
CA TYR A 68 16.39 13.41 29.88
C TYR A 68 17.00 12.05 30.27
N GLU A 69 16.24 11.07 30.75
CA GLU A 69 16.83 9.78 31.17
C GLU A 69 16.19 8.57 30.48
N SER A 70 17.03 7.92 29.65
CA SER A 70 16.99 6.47 29.35
C SER A 70 16.15 5.94 28.17
N ILE A 71 16.20 6.60 27.00
CA ILE A 71 15.71 6.01 25.72
C ILE A 71 16.47 4.72 25.31
N LYS A 72 17.60 4.38 25.96
CA LYS A 72 18.35 3.14 25.66
C LYS A 72 18.07 1.95 26.58
N LYS A 73 17.20 2.04 27.62
CA LYS A 73 17.04 0.92 28.57
C LYS A 73 15.62 0.54 29.02
N LYS A 74 14.55 1.19 28.55
CA LYS A 74 13.17 0.82 28.92
C LYS A 74 12.31 0.51 27.70
N PHE A 75 12.65 -0.55 26.99
CA PHE A 75 11.89 -1.01 25.80
C PHE A 75 10.99 -2.22 26.07
N LYS A 76 10.71 -2.60 27.34
CA LYS A 76 10.18 -3.94 27.62
C LYS A 76 9.06 -4.12 28.66
N SER A 77 8.38 -3.10 29.17
CA SER A 77 7.39 -3.38 30.24
C SER A 77 6.13 -2.53 30.33
N ASP A 78 5.91 -1.53 29.47
CA ASP A 78 4.82 -0.57 29.72
C ASP A 78 3.78 -0.62 28.58
N PRO A 79 2.59 -1.20 28.79
CA PRO A 79 1.57 -1.38 27.74
C PRO A 79 0.98 -0.06 27.20
N ILE A 80 1.13 1.03 27.95
CA ILE A 80 0.67 2.38 27.56
C ILE A 80 1.63 3.01 26.54
N LEU A 81 2.94 2.80 26.73
CA LEU A 81 3.99 3.24 25.80
C LEU A 81 3.87 2.48 24.48
N ASN A 82 3.57 1.18 24.52
CA ASN A 82 3.30 0.40 23.31
C ASN A 82 2.14 1.00 22.50
N ASN A 83 1.00 1.33 23.13
CA ASN A 83 -0.14 1.96 22.44
C ASN A 83 0.13 3.36 21.84
N GLN A 84 1.09 4.11 22.39
CA GLN A 84 1.49 5.41 21.85
C GLN A 84 2.54 5.26 20.73
N LEU A 85 3.50 4.34 20.90
CA LEU A 85 4.43 3.94 19.86
C LEU A 85 3.70 3.39 18.62
N TYR A 86 2.61 2.63 18.81
CA TYR A 86 1.77 2.14 17.72
C TYR A 86 1.14 3.26 16.89
N LYS A 87 0.72 4.37 17.51
CA LYS A 87 0.18 5.52 16.77
C LYS A 87 1.24 6.20 15.91
N ASP A 88 2.47 6.27 16.39
CA ASP A 88 3.57 6.86 15.63
C ASP A 88 4.08 5.92 14.54
N ILE A 89 4.06 4.59 14.76
CA ILE A 89 4.41 3.59 13.73
C ILE A 89 3.51 3.74 12.49
N ASP A 90 2.21 3.98 12.67
CA ASP A 90 1.29 4.21 11.54
C ASP A 90 1.64 5.47 10.73
N TYR A 91 2.13 6.54 11.37
CA TYR A 91 2.59 7.73 10.65
C TYR A 91 3.91 7.47 9.92
N TRP A 92 4.87 6.80 10.58
CA TRP A 92 6.16 6.46 9.98
C TRP A 92 6.02 5.50 8.80
N LEU A 93 5.08 4.57 8.87
CA LEU A 93 4.84 3.62 7.80
C LEU A 93 4.17 4.27 6.58
N GLU A 94 3.15 5.09 6.80
CA GLU A 94 2.53 5.83 5.70
C GLU A 94 3.48 6.88 5.11
N LEU A 95 4.38 7.45 5.92
CA LEU A 95 5.49 8.27 5.46
C LEU A 95 6.43 7.46 4.54
N ALA A 96 6.83 6.25 4.95
CA ALA A 96 7.66 5.36 4.14
C ALA A 96 6.97 4.95 2.84
N LYS A 97 5.65 4.71 2.85
CA LYS A 97 4.84 4.47 1.63
C LYS A 97 4.90 5.66 0.68
N CYS A 98 4.77 6.89 1.18
CA CYS A 98 4.85 8.10 0.36
C CYS A 98 6.27 8.37 -0.18
N TYR A 99 7.32 8.12 0.61
CA TYR A 99 8.70 8.25 0.13
C TYR A 99 9.03 7.21 -0.95
N ARG A 100 8.47 6.00 -0.82
CA ARG A 100 8.62 4.94 -1.81
C ARG A 100 7.97 5.31 -3.15
N SER A 101 6.80 5.95 -3.16
CA SER A 101 6.16 6.35 -4.43
C SER A 101 6.98 7.39 -5.20
N ILE A 102 7.80 8.20 -4.52
CA ILE A 102 8.75 9.14 -5.13
C ILE A 102 10.12 8.47 -5.38
N THR A 103 10.26 7.15 -5.15
CA THR A 103 11.51 6.38 -5.30
C THR A 103 12.69 6.86 -4.44
N ASN A 104 12.41 7.55 -3.33
CA ASN A 104 13.44 8.03 -2.43
C ASN A 104 13.75 6.96 -1.35
N TYR A 105 14.58 5.99 -1.73
CA TYR A 105 14.86 4.82 -0.90
C TYR A 105 15.77 5.12 0.31
N ASP A 106 16.61 6.16 0.25
CA ASP A 106 17.51 6.52 1.35
C ASP A 106 16.72 6.97 2.59
N ASP A 107 15.69 7.79 2.39
CA ASP A 107 14.81 8.23 3.47
C ASP A 107 13.95 7.08 4.01
N VAL A 108 13.48 6.18 3.13
CA VAL A 108 12.78 4.95 3.53
C VAL A 108 13.67 4.09 4.44
N ARG A 109 14.95 3.90 4.07
CA ARG A 109 15.94 3.19 4.91
C ARG A 109 16.14 3.90 6.25
N GLY A 110 16.26 5.23 6.25
CA GLY A 110 16.42 6.03 7.46
C GLY A 110 15.24 5.88 8.43
N ILE A 111 14.01 5.88 7.91
CA ILE A 111 12.78 5.69 8.71
C ILE A 111 12.78 4.30 9.35
N PHE A 112 13.05 3.26 8.56
CA PHE A 112 13.09 1.88 9.06
C PHE A 112 14.24 1.63 10.04
N PHE A 113 15.40 2.26 9.86
CA PHE A 113 16.56 2.11 10.75
C PHE A 113 16.38 2.85 12.08
N CYS A 114 15.87 4.09 12.06
CA CYS A 114 15.85 4.95 13.25
C CYS A 114 14.58 4.82 14.09
N GLN A 115 13.42 4.60 13.45
CA GLN A 115 12.11 4.80 14.10
C GLN A 115 11.38 3.49 14.33
N ILE A 116 11.62 2.48 13.50
CA ILE A 116 11.01 1.16 13.63
C ILE A 116 12.07 0.18 14.16
N SER A 117 12.49 0.40 15.41
CA SER A 117 13.57 -0.37 16.08
C SER A 117 13.32 -1.88 16.19
N SER A 118 12.13 -2.38 15.79
CA SER A 118 11.77 -3.80 15.80
C SER A 118 12.01 -4.51 14.46
N LEU A 119 12.43 -3.80 13.39
CA LEU A 119 12.57 -4.40 12.08
C LEU A 119 13.68 -5.45 12.04
N LYS A 120 13.37 -6.61 11.45
CA LYS A 120 14.33 -7.71 11.31
C LYS A 120 15.48 -7.31 10.39
N SER A 121 16.70 -7.73 10.72
CA SER A 121 17.91 -7.43 9.92
C SER A 121 17.79 -7.82 8.44
N LEU A 122 17.00 -8.85 8.14
CA LEU A 122 16.74 -9.32 6.78
C LEU A 122 16.01 -8.27 5.92
N THR A 123 15.13 -7.47 6.52
CA THR A 123 14.37 -6.43 5.83
C THR A 123 15.26 -5.26 5.42
N LEU A 124 16.17 -4.85 6.30
CA LEU A 124 17.15 -3.79 6.04
C LEU A 124 18.10 -4.20 4.91
N LYS A 125 18.53 -5.47 4.91
CA LYS A 125 19.32 -6.05 3.83
C LYS A 125 18.58 -6.06 2.50
N ALA A 126 17.30 -6.44 2.50
CA ALA A 126 16.49 -6.45 1.28
C ALA A 126 16.32 -5.03 0.69
N ILE A 127 16.10 -4.01 1.54
CA ILE A 127 15.99 -2.61 1.09
C ILE A 127 17.34 -2.09 0.57
N GLU A 128 18.46 -2.50 1.17
CA GLU A 128 19.80 -2.19 0.66
C GLU A 128 19.99 -2.73 -0.75
N GLU A 129 19.66 -3.99 -0.96
CA GLU A 129 19.72 -4.66 -2.27
C GLU A 129 18.80 -3.97 -3.29
N GLU A 130 17.56 -3.59 -2.91
CA GLU A 130 16.63 -2.83 -3.77
C GLU A 130 17.22 -1.44 -4.14
N SER A 131 17.84 -0.75 -3.17
CA SER A 131 18.47 0.57 -3.41
C SER A 131 19.66 0.51 -4.36
N HIS A 132 20.40 -0.60 -4.36
CA HIS A 132 21.49 -0.86 -5.30
C HIS A 132 21.00 -1.40 -6.65
N SER A 133 19.68 -1.45 -6.89
CA SER A 133 19.05 -2.01 -8.08
C SER A 133 19.35 -3.50 -8.33
N ASP A 134 19.79 -4.22 -7.29
CA ASP A 134 20.00 -5.67 -7.36
C ASP A 134 18.71 -6.41 -6.96
N PHE A 135 17.73 -6.35 -7.87
CA PHE A 135 16.38 -6.86 -7.62
C PHE A 135 16.31 -8.38 -7.41
N LEU A 136 17.29 -9.14 -7.91
CA LEU A 136 17.31 -10.61 -7.76
C LEU A 136 17.67 -10.99 -6.33
N SER A 137 18.73 -10.39 -5.80
CA SER A 137 19.13 -10.55 -4.39
C SER A 137 18.01 -10.07 -3.46
N ALA A 138 17.44 -8.88 -3.75
CA ALA A 138 16.35 -8.32 -2.96
C ALA A 138 15.11 -9.25 -2.93
N LEU A 139 14.73 -9.82 -4.09
CA LEU A 139 13.61 -10.76 -4.18
C LEU A 139 13.85 -11.98 -3.28
N ASN A 140 15.04 -12.57 -3.32
CA ASN A 140 15.37 -13.72 -2.45
C ASN A 140 15.32 -13.34 -0.97
N SER A 141 15.82 -12.16 -0.61
CA SER A 141 15.74 -11.64 0.76
C SER A 141 14.29 -11.42 1.23
N TYR A 142 13.39 -10.94 0.36
CA TYR A 142 11.97 -10.80 0.68
C TYR A 142 11.23 -12.14 0.78
N VAL A 143 11.48 -13.08 -0.15
CA VAL A 143 10.88 -14.42 -0.10
C VAL A 143 11.31 -15.16 1.16
N THR A 144 12.60 -15.12 1.49
CA THR A 144 13.11 -15.73 2.73
C THR A 144 12.53 -15.07 3.98
N ALA A 145 12.25 -13.76 3.96
CA ALA A 145 11.57 -13.08 5.07
C ALA A 145 10.13 -13.57 5.25
N LEU A 146 9.39 -13.73 4.15
CA LEU A 146 8.02 -14.25 4.15
C LEU A 146 7.96 -15.71 4.64
N GLU A 147 8.92 -16.55 4.24
CA GLU A 147 8.99 -17.96 4.65
C GLU A 147 9.41 -18.15 6.12
N GLN A 148 10.34 -17.33 6.61
CA GLN A 148 10.84 -17.43 8.00
C GLN A 148 9.84 -16.90 9.03
N TYR A 149 8.97 -15.97 8.62
CA TYR A 149 8.01 -15.32 9.50
C TYR A 149 6.58 -15.38 8.94
N PRO A 150 5.98 -16.58 8.84
CA PRO A 150 4.59 -16.70 8.40
C PRO A 150 3.64 -16.11 9.45
N LEU A 151 2.60 -15.40 9.02
CA LEU A 151 1.49 -15.02 9.90
C LEU A 151 0.81 -16.30 10.40
N THR A 152 1.09 -16.68 11.65
CA THR A 152 0.40 -17.76 12.36
C THR A 152 -0.59 -17.16 13.34
N ASN A 153 -1.68 -17.88 13.63
CA ASN A 153 -2.79 -17.39 14.46
C ASN A 153 -2.37 -16.92 15.88
N ASP A 154 -1.18 -17.30 16.36
CA ASP A 154 -0.63 -16.86 17.65
C ASP A 154 0.09 -15.49 17.60
N THR A 155 0.29 -14.92 16.40
CA THR A 155 0.99 -13.62 16.18
C THR A 155 0.05 -12.45 15.86
N ILE A 156 -1.27 -12.68 15.91
CA ILE A 156 -2.34 -11.71 15.57
C ILE A 156 -2.27 -10.40 16.39
N ASN A 157 -1.57 -10.38 17.52
CA ASN A 157 -1.45 -9.19 18.36
C ASN A 157 -0.28 -8.26 18.00
N ASP A 158 0.62 -8.62 17.08
CA ASP A 158 1.70 -7.74 16.62
C ASP A 158 1.31 -7.06 15.30
N SER A 159 0.65 -5.89 15.41
CA SER A 159 0.33 -5.05 14.25
C SER A 159 1.57 -4.67 13.43
N VAL A 160 2.75 -4.57 14.06
CA VAL A 160 4.03 -4.33 13.36
C VAL A 160 4.38 -5.47 12.41
N LEU A 161 4.10 -6.72 12.79
CA LEU A 161 4.41 -7.89 11.97
C LEU A 161 3.49 -7.97 10.74
N GLU A 162 2.21 -7.66 10.91
CA GLU A 162 1.25 -7.58 9.79
C GLU A 162 1.67 -6.51 8.78
N LEU A 163 2.05 -5.34 9.28
CA LEU A 163 2.52 -4.22 8.48
C LEU A 163 3.88 -4.51 7.78
N GLU A 164 4.81 -5.18 8.45
CA GLU A 164 6.06 -5.67 7.84
C GLU A 164 5.79 -6.66 6.71
N HIS A 165 4.84 -7.57 6.91
CA HIS A 165 4.48 -8.56 5.91
C HIS A 165 3.82 -7.91 4.69
N GLU A 166 2.92 -6.95 4.88
CA GLU A 166 2.38 -6.11 3.79
C GLU A 166 3.53 -5.44 3.02
N PHE A 167 4.51 -4.88 3.73
CA PHE A 167 5.69 -4.28 3.11
C PHE A 167 6.51 -5.28 2.28
N TRP A 168 6.80 -6.48 2.81
CA TRP A 168 7.57 -7.49 2.07
C TRP A 168 6.83 -7.99 0.85
N THR A 169 5.53 -8.25 0.96
CA THR A 169 4.72 -8.69 -0.18
C THR A 169 4.73 -7.64 -1.28
N GLN A 170 4.51 -6.36 -0.96
CA GLN A 170 4.55 -5.28 -1.94
C GLN A 170 5.94 -5.13 -2.58
N SER A 171 7.01 -5.21 -1.79
CA SER A 171 8.38 -5.10 -2.31
C SER A 171 8.79 -6.27 -3.19
N MET A 172 8.39 -7.49 -2.82
CA MET A 172 8.58 -8.67 -3.64
C MET A 172 7.87 -8.53 -4.99
N LEU A 173 6.61 -8.06 -5.01
CA LEU A 173 5.86 -7.83 -6.26
C LEU A 173 6.52 -6.77 -7.14
N ASN A 174 7.02 -5.67 -6.54
CA ASN A 174 7.77 -4.67 -7.28
C ASN A 174 9.05 -5.25 -7.90
N CYS A 175 9.84 -6.01 -7.12
CA CYS A 175 11.05 -6.67 -7.62
C CYS A 175 10.73 -7.65 -8.77
N CYS A 176 9.68 -8.47 -8.63
CA CYS A 176 9.21 -9.36 -9.70
C CYS A 176 8.84 -8.59 -10.98
N ASN A 177 8.17 -7.44 -10.83
CA ASN A 177 7.80 -6.58 -11.95
C ASN A 177 9.03 -5.96 -12.64
N GLN A 178 10.07 -5.57 -11.90
CA GLN A 178 11.33 -5.07 -12.48
C GLN A 178 12.12 -6.18 -13.20
N LEU A 179 12.12 -7.40 -12.66
CA LEU A 179 12.80 -8.56 -13.25
C LEU A 179 12.01 -9.24 -14.38
N ASN A 180 10.80 -8.78 -14.69
CA ASN A 180 9.85 -9.43 -15.61
C ASN A 180 9.55 -10.89 -15.24
N ASN A 181 9.62 -11.25 -13.95
CA ASN A 181 9.38 -12.61 -13.50
C ASN A 181 7.90 -12.84 -13.17
N TRP A 182 7.09 -12.96 -14.23
CA TRP A 182 5.63 -13.03 -14.12
C TRP A 182 5.13 -14.36 -13.51
N THR A 183 5.89 -15.45 -13.67
CA THR A 183 5.50 -16.77 -13.14
C THR A 183 5.56 -16.79 -11.62
N ILE A 184 6.67 -16.35 -11.03
CA ILE A 184 6.84 -16.23 -9.58
C ILE A 184 5.80 -15.26 -9.01
N MET A 185 5.59 -14.12 -9.68
CA MET A 185 4.59 -13.14 -9.25
C MET A 185 3.18 -13.73 -9.20
N SER A 186 2.77 -14.47 -10.23
CA SER A 186 1.45 -15.11 -10.27
C SER A 186 1.32 -16.18 -9.18
N LYS A 187 2.36 -17.00 -8.94
CA LYS A 187 2.31 -18.05 -7.92
C LYS A 187 2.15 -17.49 -6.51
N HIS A 188 2.83 -16.39 -6.19
CA HIS A 188 2.73 -15.75 -4.88
C HIS A 188 1.41 -14.99 -4.67
N ILE A 189 0.78 -14.48 -5.72
CA ILE A 189 -0.54 -13.83 -5.60
C ILE A 189 -1.64 -14.88 -5.44
N PHE A 190 -1.56 -15.96 -6.22
CA PHE A 190 -2.57 -17.01 -6.28
C PHE A 190 -2.24 -18.22 -5.39
N ILE A 191 -1.69 -17.99 -4.19
CA ILE A 191 -1.42 -19.07 -3.23
C ILE A 191 -2.77 -19.66 -2.81
N ASP A 192 -2.85 -21.00 -2.81
CA ASP A 192 -4.01 -21.89 -2.63
C ASP A 192 -5.33 -21.23 -2.16
N ASN A 193 -6.35 -21.35 -3.02
CA ASN A 193 -7.75 -20.88 -2.87
C ASN A 193 -8.04 -19.38 -3.08
N THR A 194 -7.06 -18.57 -3.47
CA THR A 194 -7.32 -17.18 -3.89
C THR A 194 -7.78 -17.14 -5.34
N THR A 195 -9.04 -16.74 -5.57
CA THR A 195 -9.56 -16.45 -6.92
C THR A 195 -9.60 -14.94 -7.16
N PHE A 196 -9.71 -14.52 -8.42
CA PHE A 196 -9.91 -13.10 -8.73
C PHE A 196 -11.11 -12.49 -8.01
N ASP A 197 -12.16 -13.27 -7.74
CA ASP A 197 -13.33 -12.81 -6.99
C ASP A 197 -13.01 -12.51 -5.52
N THR A 198 -12.13 -13.30 -4.89
CA THR A 198 -11.64 -13.02 -3.52
C THR A 198 -10.81 -11.75 -3.47
N LEU A 199 -9.93 -11.56 -4.46
CA LEU A 199 -9.13 -10.34 -4.59
C LEU A 199 -9.99 -9.10 -4.86
N TRP A 200 -11.09 -9.27 -5.60
CA TRP A 200 -12.04 -8.20 -5.90
C TRP A 200 -12.89 -7.79 -4.70
N SER A 201 -13.15 -8.72 -3.77
CA SER A 201 -14.03 -8.49 -2.63
C SER A 201 -13.37 -7.67 -1.51
N ASN A 202 -12.05 -7.72 -1.36
CA ASN A 202 -11.32 -6.98 -0.33
C ASN A 202 -10.69 -5.71 -0.90
N ALA A 203 -11.12 -4.54 -0.42
CA ALA A 203 -10.64 -3.23 -0.88
C ALA A 203 -9.12 -3.04 -0.74
N HIS A 204 -8.50 -3.62 0.29
CA HIS A 204 -7.06 -3.56 0.50
C HIS A 204 -6.34 -4.38 -0.59
N GLN A 205 -6.72 -5.65 -0.77
CA GLN A 205 -6.15 -6.52 -1.79
C GLN A 205 -6.39 -6.01 -3.22
N LEU A 206 -7.55 -5.39 -3.46
CA LEU A 206 -7.89 -4.76 -4.73
C LEU A 206 -6.89 -3.67 -5.12
N ASN A 207 -6.50 -2.80 -4.18
CA ASN A 207 -5.59 -1.70 -4.47
C ASN A 207 -4.14 -2.19 -4.62
N TYR A 208 -3.70 -3.13 -3.79
CA TYR A 208 -2.29 -3.52 -3.74
C TYR A 208 -1.93 -4.71 -4.62
N LEU A 209 -2.78 -5.74 -4.71
CA LEU A 209 -2.46 -7.00 -5.40
C LEU A 209 -3.04 -7.05 -6.81
N MET A 210 -4.24 -6.50 -7.03
CA MET A 210 -4.96 -6.62 -8.31
C MET A 210 -4.18 -6.06 -9.51
N PRO A 211 -3.53 -4.87 -9.44
CA PRO A 211 -2.77 -4.34 -10.57
C PRO A 211 -1.63 -5.28 -10.99
N TYR A 212 -0.93 -5.88 -10.02
CA TYR A 212 0.12 -6.86 -10.29
C TYR A 212 -0.46 -8.18 -10.80
N ALA A 213 -1.58 -8.64 -10.25
CA ALA A 213 -2.24 -9.88 -10.68
C ALA A 213 -2.66 -9.84 -12.15
N ILE A 214 -3.39 -8.78 -12.54
CA ILE A 214 -3.82 -8.56 -13.93
C ILE A 214 -2.58 -8.44 -14.82
N ARG A 215 -1.58 -7.65 -14.42
CA ARG A 215 -0.37 -7.44 -15.21
C ARG A 215 0.42 -8.74 -15.42
N ALA A 216 0.61 -9.56 -14.37
CA ALA A 216 1.30 -10.84 -14.45
C ALA A 216 0.62 -11.77 -15.47
N LYS A 217 -0.69 -11.96 -15.30
CA LYS A 217 -1.50 -12.88 -16.10
C LYS A 217 -1.59 -12.40 -17.56
N LEU A 218 -1.76 -11.10 -17.77
CA LEU A 218 -1.75 -10.50 -19.12
C LEU A 218 -0.37 -10.65 -19.78
N LYS A 219 0.72 -10.42 -19.06
CA LYS A 219 2.08 -10.59 -19.60
C LYS A 219 2.40 -12.06 -19.91
N LEU A 220 1.95 -13.00 -19.09
CA LEU A 220 2.09 -14.44 -19.37
C LEU A 220 1.29 -14.84 -20.63
N LEU A 221 0.05 -14.34 -20.78
CA LEU A 221 -0.76 -14.56 -21.98
C LEU A 221 -0.05 -14.08 -23.26
N ILE A 222 0.56 -12.89 -23.20
CA ILE A 222 1.29 -12.29 -24.33
C ILE A 222 2.62 -13.01 -24.61
N SER A 223 3.33 -13.45 -23.56
CA SER A 223 4.69 -14.03 -23.69
C SER A 223 4.70 -15.46 -24.24
N GLY A 224 3.54 -16.13 -24.28
CA GLY A 224 3.26 -17.20 -25.23
C GLY A 224 3.97 -18.52 -25.01
N ASN A 225 3.53 -19.28 -24.00
CA ASN A 225 3.62 -20.73 -23.99
C ASN A 225 2.20 -21.31 -24.01
N GLU A 226 1.87 -22.25 -24.90
CA GLU A 226 0.51 -22.80 -25.05
C GLU A 226 -0.07 -23.35 -23.73
N LYS A 227 0.79 -23.92 -22.88
CA LYS A 227 0.40 -24.41 -21.54
C LYS A 227 0.05 -23.27 -20.59
N GLU A 228 0.86 -22.21 -20.57
CA GLU A 228 0.64 -21.04 -19.70
C GLU A 228 -0.58 -20.23 -20.16
N GLN A 229 -0.88 -20.22 -21.46
CA GLN A 229 -2.08 -19.58 -22.02
C GLN A 229 -3.37 -20.29 -21.61
N LEU A 230 -3.38 -21.63 -21.61
CA LEU A 230 -4.54 -22.42 -21.16
C LEU A 230 -4.82 -22.24 -19.67
N GLU A 231 -3.78 -22.17 -18.83
CA GLU A 231 -3.89 -21.90 -17.39
C GLU A 231 -4.35 -20.47 -17.07
N GLN A 232 -4.22 -19.52 -18.02
CA GLN A 232 -4.59 -18.12 -17.82
C GLN A 232 -6.00 -17.76 -18.33
N ASN A 233 -6.80 -18.74 -18.76
CA ASN A 233 -8.18 -18.50 -19.20
C ASN A 233 -9.09 -17.96 -18.06
N ASP A 234 -8.67 -18.13 -16.80
CA ASP A 234 -9.32 -17.57 -15.62
C ASP A 234 -9.48 -16.04 -15.70
N LEU A 235 -8.49 -15.34 -16.25
CA LEU A 235 -8.55 -13.88 -16.40
C LEU A 235 -9.62 -13.47 -17.43
N CYS A 236 -9.73 -14.21 -18.55
CA CYS A 236 -10.77 -13.98 -19.55
C CYS A 236 -12.16 -14.29 -19.00
N GLN A 237 -12.31 -15.38 -18.24
CA GLN A 237 -13.56 -15.70 -17.55
C GLN A 237 -13.94 -14.63 -16.53
N PHE A 238 -12.97 -14.14 -15.75
CA PHE A 238 -13.19 -13.07 -14.78
C PHE A 238 -13.68 -11.77 -15.45
N PHE A 239 -13.03 -11.33 -16.53
CA PHE A 239 -13.51 -10.14 -17.27
C PHE A 239 -14.89 -10.33 -17.89
N ASN A 240 -15.19 -11.53 -18.39
CA ASN A 240 -16.52 -11.85 -18.89
C ASN A 240 -17.57 -11.79 -17.78
N ASN A 241 -17.27 -12.32 -16.59
CA ASN A 241 -18.17 -12.29 -15.42
C ASN A 241 -18.40 -10.85 -14.90
N LEU A 242 -17.39 -9.99 -14.92
CA LEU A 242 -17.57 -8.56 -14.60
C LEU A 242 -18.51 -7.88 -15.60
N SER A 243 -18.40 -8.22 -16.89
CA SER A 243 -19.25 -7.63 -17.94
C SER A 243 -20.71 -8.08 -17.84
N THR A 244 -20.98 -9.34 -17.49
CA THR A 244 -22.34 -9.87 -17.38
C THR A 244 -23.08 -9.34 -16.14
N ASN A 245 -22.37 -9.16 -15.02
CA ASN A 245 -22.95 -8.54 -13.82
C ASN A 245 -23.36 -7.08 -14.05
N SER A 246 -22.63 -6.34 -14.89
CA SER A 246 -23.00 -4.96 -15.24
C SER A 246 -24.32 -4.85 -16.02
N ASN A 247 -24.70 -5.89 -16.77
CA ASN A 247 -25.96 -5.93 -17.54
C ASN A 247 -27.17 -6.30 -16.67
N ASN A 248 -26.98 -7.02 -15.56
CA ASN A 248 -28.07 -7.38 -14.64
C ASN A 248 -28.46 -6.25 -13.67
N ILE A 249 -27.57 -5.28 -13.42
CA ILE A 249 -27.85 -4.12 -12.56
C ILE A 249 -28.83 -3.12 -13.24
N ILE A 250 -29.03 -3.22 -14.55
CA ILE A 250 -29.90 -2.29 -15.30
C ILE A 250 -31.40 -2.61 -15.13
N ILE A 251 -31.79 -3.80 -14.64
CA ILE A 251 -33.21 -4.23 -14.62
C ILE A 251 -33.89 -4.13 -13.24
N THR A 252 -33.15 -3.98 -12.14
CA THR A 252 -33.78 -3.76 -10.82
C THR A 252 -33.46 -2.38 -10.31
N GLY A 253 -34.35 -1.43 -10.63
CA GLY A 253 -34.40 -0.16 -9.91
C GLY A 253 -34.71 -0.43 -8.44
N ASN A 254 -33.68 -0.38 -7.61
CA ASN A 254 -33.74 0.06 -6.23
C ASN A 254 -32.35 0.46 -5.75
N SER A 255 -32.33 1.57 -5.03
CA SER A 255 -31.21 2.36 -4.55
C SER A 255 -30.14 1.57 -3.80
N GLU A 256 -28.92 1.57 -4.35
CA GLU A 256 -27.60 1.66 -3.71
C GLU A 256 -26.57 1.07 -4.69
N THR A 257 -25.47 1.77 -4.95
CA THR A 257 -24.46 1.50 -6.01
C THR A 257 -24.82 2.01 -7.42
N THR A 258 -24.99 3.33 -7.54
CA THR A 258 -24.90 3.97 -8.86
C THR A 258 -23.44 4.09 -9.29
N PHE A 259 -22.89 3.04 -9.91
CA PHE A 259 -21.80 3.22 -10.86
C PHE A 259 -22.29 4.19 -11.94
N VAL A 260 -21.71 5.39 -11.96
CA VAL A 260 -22.10 6.42 -12.91
C VAL A 260 -21.89 5.89 -14.32
N LYS A 261 -23.01 5.86 -15.04
CA LYS A 261 -23.18 5.48 -16.44
C LYS A 261 -21.99 5.85 -17.32
N ARG A 262 -21.68 4.92 -18.23
CA ARG A 262 -20.83 4.99 -19.43
C ARG A 262 -21.08 6.19 -20.38
N SER A 263 -21.92 7.16 -20.02
CA SER A 263 -22.35 8.27 -20.87
C SER A 263 -21.54 9.56 -20.72
N TYR A 264 -20.52 9.61 -19.85
CA TYR A 264 -19.70 10.82 -19.66
C TYR A 264 -18.37 10.81 -20.42
N ILE A 265 -17.84 9.63 -20.79
CA ILE A 265 -16.57 9.52 -21.51
C ILE A 265 -16.72 9.91 -22.99
N GLU A 266 -17.88 9.64 -23.60
CA GLU A 266 -18.13 9.98 -25.01
C GLU A 266 -18.36 11.48 -25.27
N LYS A 267 -18.54 12.31 -24.24
CA LYS A 267 -18.79 13.75 -24.42
C LYS A 267 -17.54 14.63 -24.32
N GLN A 268 -16.40 14.09 -23.89
CA GLN A 268 -15.18 14.89 -23.71
C GLN A 268 -14.12 14.72 -24.81
N TYR A 269 -14.27 13.73 -25.71
CA TYR A 269 -13.37 13.57 -26.86
C TYR A 269 -14.13 13.01 -28.07
N PRO A 270 -14.57 13.85 -29.04
CA PRO A 270 -14.91 13.34 -30.35
C PRO A 270 -13.59 12.97 -31.04
N PHE A 271 -13.21 11.70 -30.99
CA PHE A 271 -12.21 11.18 -31.92
C PHE A 271 -12.93 10.95 -33.26
N GLU A 272 -12.77 11.90 -34.18
CA GLU A 272 -12.98 11.64 -35.60
C GLU A 272 -11.80 10.81 -36.12
N LEU A 273 -12.10 9.62 -36.63
CA LEU A 273 -11.32 8.87 -37.61
C LEU A 273 -12.29 8.04 -38.46
#